data_AF-A0A6J2QIZ4-F1
#
_entry.id   AF-A0A6J2QIZ4-F1
#
_cell.length_a   1.000
_cell.length_b   1.000
_cell.length_c   1.000
_cell.angle_alpha   90.00
_cell.angle_beta   90.00
_cell.angle_gamma   90.00
#
_symmetry.space_group_name_H-M   'P 1'
#
loop_
_entity.id
_entity.type
_entity.pdbx_description
1 polymer ?
#
loop_
_entity_poly.entity_id
_entity_poly.type
_entity_poly.pdbx_seq_one_letter_code
_entity_poly.pdbx_strand_id
1 'polypeptide(L)'
;MFGLREAGVLGASVALAGGVAYLVWNYASSSGEKKPETRPEKDGKSAEEERREEEAEQTVVAAEAPETSESKPVESAGTQVLVLGLDGAGKTSLLHCLSTGCLKQDMHPTQGFNAVSINREDLHIEFLEIGGKEELRPYWQKYMSRALLLVFVVDSSNPELFPVAKKHLHELLASDPRLPLMVLANKQDLPGSCSITDLHDALSLSEVGDRKLFLIGTHVKKSAAELSSGVLDARDLIIQMVCDSR
;
A
#
# COMPACT_ATOMS: atom_id res chain seq x y z
N MET A 1 -27.65 -28.00 15.28
CA MET A 1 -26.76 -26.86 15.60
C MET A 1 -26.05 -26.52 14.30
N PHE A 2 -26.02 -25.24 13.89
CA PHE A 2 -25.67 -24.80 12.53
C PHE A 2 -26.59 -25.37 11.41
N GLY A 3 -26.91 -24.67 10.33
CA GLY A 3 -26.61 -23.27 9.99
C GLY A 3 -25.70 -23.10 8.79
N LEU A 4 -26.01 -23.75 7.65
CA LEU A 4 -25.41 -23.38 6.37
C LEU A 4 -25.89 -21.98 5.98
N ARG A 5 -24.94 -21.11 5.64
CA ARG A 5 -25.18 -19.77 5.09
C ARG A 5 -25.07 -19.87 3.57
N GLU A 6 -25.90 -19.14 2.84
CA GLU A 6 -25.83 -19.11 1.38
C GLU A 6 -24.48 -18.55 0.92
N ALA A 7 -23.87 -19.21 -0.07
CA ALA A 7 -22.62 -18.75 -0.68
C ALA A 7 -22.93 -17.82 -1.86
N GLY A 8 -22.72 -16.52 -1.67
CA GLY A 8 -22.71 -15.57 -2.80
C GLY A 8 -21.54 -15.87 -3.74
N VAL A 9 -21.80 -15.97 -5.04
CA VAL A 9 -20.77 -16.27 -6.04
C VAL A 9 -19.81 -15.09 -6.15
N LEU A 10 -18.57 -15.30 -5.69
CA LEU A 10 -17.48 -14.33 -5.78
C LEU A 10 -16.83 -14.39 -7.17
N GLY A 11 -17.09 -13.38 -8.01
CA GLY A 11 -16.46 -13.21 -9.32
C GLY A 11 -15.53 -12.01 -9.39
N ALA A 12 -14.24 -12.23 -9.64
CA ALA A 12 -13.27 -11.19 -9.98
C ALA A 12 -13.12 -11.09 -11.51
N SER A 13 -13.06 -9.87 -12.03
CA SER A 13 -12.79 -9.60 -13.45
C SER A 13 -11.54 -8.76 -13.60
N VAL A 14 -10.60 -9.22 -14.44
CA VAL A 14 -9.39 -8.47 -14.79
C VAL A 14 -9.71 -7.49 -15.92
N ALA A 15 -9.59 -6.20 -15.65
CA ALA A 15 -9.67 -5.16 -16.67
C ALA A 15 -8.26 -4.74 -17.10
N LEU A 16 -7.92 -4.94 -18.38
CA LEU A 16 -6.65 -4.51 -18.96
C LEU A 16 -6.86 -3.23 -19.79
N ALA A 17 -6.32 -2.12 -19.29
CA ALA A 17 -6.24 -0.86 -20.03
C ALA A 17 -4.83 -0.28 -19.90
N GLY A 18 -4.13 -0.11 -21.02
CA GLY A 18 -2.85 0.60 -21.05
C GLY A 18 -1.68 -0.05 -20.29
N GLY A 19 -1.70 -1.37 -20.08
CA GLY A 19 -0.59 -2.11 -19.47
C GLY A 19 -0.57 -2.14 -17.93
N VAL A 20 -1.58 -1.58 -17.26
CA VAL A 20 -1.77 -1.70 -15.80
C VAL A 20 -2.92 -2.68 -15.53
N ALA A 21 -2.71 -3.64 -14.63
CA ALA A 21 -3.72 -4.61 -14.23
C ALA A 21 -4.48 -4.12 -12.99
N TYR A 22 -5.80 -4.00 -13.10
CA TYR A 22 -6.68 -3.73 -11.97
C TYR A 22 -7.57 -4.94 -11.67
N LEU A 23 -7.61 -5.33 -10.39
CA LEU A 23 -8.59 -6.27 -9.86
C LEU A 23 -9.81 -5.48 -9.36
N VAL A 24 -10.96 -5.68 -10.00
CA VAL A 24 -12.22 -5.04 -9.60
C VAL A 24 -13.17 -6.10 -9.09
N TRP A 25 -13.69 -5.91 -7.87
CA TRP A 25 -14.70 -6.78 -7.31
C TRP A 25 -16.10 -6.30 -7.70
N ASN A 26 -16.96 -7.21 -8.17
CA ASN A 26 -18.35 -6.92 -8.47
C ASN A 26 -19.29 -7.74 -7.57
N TYR A 27 -20.34 -7.11 -7.05
CA TYR A 27 -21.28 -7.73 -6.10
C TYR A 27 -22.71 -7.59 -6.59
N ALA A 28 -23.32 -8.71 -6.98
CA ALA A 28 -24.69 -8.77 -7.45
C ALA A 28 -25.57 -9.49 -6.42
N SER A 29 -26.41 -8.75 -5.70
CA SER A 29 -27.53 -9.33 -4.94
C SER A 29 -28.80 -9.32 -5.78
N SER A 30 -29.36 -10.50 -6.02
CA SER A 30 -30.75 -10.65 -6.41
C SER A 30 -31.59 -10.85 -5.15
N SER A 31 -32.68 -10.09 -5.00
CA SER A 31 -33.60 -10.19 -3.86
C SER A 31 -35.02 -10.46 -4.36
N GLY A 32 -35.48 -11.70 -4.21
CA GLY A 32 -36.85 -12.11 -4.48
C GLY A 32 -37.65 -12.33 -3.19
N GLU A 33 -38.87 -11.80 -3.11
CA GLU A 33 -39.76 -12.02 -1.96
C GLU A 33 -40.50 -13.38 -2.06
N LYS A 34 -40.71 -14.11 -0.96
CA LYS A 34 -42.01 -14.15 -0.22
C LYS A 34 -42.16 -15.27 0.84
N LYS A 35 -42.76 -14.83 1.97
CA LYS A 35 -43.66 -15.53 2.92
C LYS A 35 -43.14 -16.76 3.74
N PRO A 36 -43.42 -16.83 5.06
CA PRO A 36 -43.09 -17.96 5.93
C PRO A 36 -44.30 -18.89 6.27
N GLU A 37 -44.04 -20.10 6.76
CA GLU A 37 -45.06 -20.93 7.43
C GLU A 37 -44.49 -21.92 8.49
N THR A 38 -45.03 -21.83 9.71
CA THR A 38 -45.20 -22.85 10.79
C THR A 38 -44.04 -23.70 11.40
N ARG A 39 -44.28 -24.03 12.69
CA ARG A 39 -43.54 -24.83 13.70
C ARG A 39 -44.41 -26.07 14.10
N PRO A 40 -44.03 -26.99 15.03
CA PRO A 40 -42.74 -27.50 15.53
C PRO A 40 -42.73 -29.07 15.73
N GLU A 41 -41.92 -29.57 16.69
CA GLU A 41 -41.93 -30.90 17.38
C GLU A 41 -41.11 -32.04 16.69
N LYS A 42 -40.03 -32.53 17.33
CA LYS A 42 -39.88 -33.73 18.22
C LYS A 42 -39.58 -35.01 17.41
N ASP A 43 -38.72 -35.97 17.78
CA ASP A 43 -37.71 -36.21 18.83
C ASP A 43 -36.71 -37.25 18.22
N GLY A 44 -35.61 -37.78 18.79
CA GLY A 44 -34.96 -37.76 20.11
C GLY A 44 -34.12 -39.07 20.29
N LYS A 45 -33.26 -39.17 21.32
CA LYS A 45 -32.32 -40.32 21.60
C LYS A 45 -31.18 -40.55 20.58
N SER A 46 -30.14 -41.37 20.84
CA SER A 46 -29.14 -41.39 21.95
C SER A 46 -28.17 -42.59 21.78
N ALA A 47 -26.85 -42.39 21.99
CA ALA A 47 -25.77 -43.40 22.03
C ALA A 47 -25.49 -44.17 20.69
N GLU A 48 -24.33 -44.74 20.32
CA GLU A 48 -22.90 -44.84 20.75
C GLU A 48 -22.42 -46.31 20.58
N GLU A 49 -21.10 -46.59 20.53
CA GLU A 49 -20.43 -47.88 20.22
C GLU A 49 -20.55 -48.43 18.76
N GLU A 50 -19.61 -49.19 18.18
CA GLU A 50 -18.13 -49.19 18.29
C GLU A 50 -17.45 -49.87 17.05
N ARG A 51 -16.16 -49.57 16.82
CA ARG A 51 -15.05 -50.33 16.12
C ARG A 51 -15.30 -51.21 14.87
N ARG A 52 -14.51 -50.90 13.81
CA ARG A 52 -13.51 -51.74 13.07
C ARG A 52 -13.91 -53.14 12.55
N GLU A 53 -13.55 -53.59 11.35
CA GLU A 53 -12.82 -53.04 10.18
C GLU A 53 -13.33 -53.83 8.91
N GLU A 54 -12.78 -53.95 7.69
CA GLU A 54 -11.41 -53.77 7.16
C GLU A 54 -11.42 -53.26 5.69
N GLU A 55 -11.40 -54.11 4.63
CA GLU A 55 -11.10 -53.68 3.23
C GLU A 55 -11.99 -54.26 2.09
N ALA A 56 -12.22 -53.43 1.05
CA ALA A 56 -12.25 -53.80 -0.39
C ALA A 56 -12.17 -52.52 -1.29
N GLU A 57 -11.36 -52.56 -2.36
CA GLU A 57 -10.96 -51.38 -3.17
C GLU A 57 -12.07 -50.71 -4.02
N GLN A 58 -11.99 -49.37 -4.22
CA GLN A 58 -11.55 -48.83 -5.54
C GLN A 58 -11.31 -47.29 -5.60
N THR A 59 -10.05 -46.94 -5.85
CA THR A 59 -9.54 -45.81 -6.68
C THR A 59 -10.30 -44.48 -6.78
N VAL A 60 -9.76 -43.43 -6.12
CA VAL A 60 -9.42 -42.16 -6.79
C VAL A 60 -8.22 -41.49 -6.10
N VAL A 61 -7.33 -40.88 -6.88
CA VAL A 61 -6.15 -40.17 -6.36
C VAL A 61 -6.53 -38.72 -6.03
N ALA A 62 -6.70 -38.42 -4.75
CA ALA A 62 -6.78 -37.04 -4.27
C ALA A 62 -5.35 -36.51 -4.08
N ALA A 63 -4.94 -35.57 -4.93
CA ALA A 63 -3.65 -34.88 -4.81
C ALA A 63 -3.61 -34.00 -3.55
N GLU A 64 -2.39 -33.62 -3.15
CA GLU A 64 -2.16 -32.69 -2.04
C GLU A 64 -2.95 -31.39 -2.20
N ALA A 65 -3.35 -30.79 -1.08
CA ALA A 65 -3.99 -29.48 -1.08
C ALA A 65 -3.04 -28.46 -1.74
N PRO A 66 -3.52 -27.64 -2.70
CA PRO A 66 -2.66 -26.62 -3.30
C PRO A 66 -2.19 -25.67 -2.21
N GLU A 67 -0.86 -25.57 -2.06
CA GLU A 67 -0.23 -24.74 -1.05
C GLU A 67 -0.79 -23.32 -1.09
N THR A 68 -1.02 -22.74 0.09
CA THR A 68 -1.32 -21.30 0.17
C THR A 68 -0.17 -20.54 -0.45
N SER A 69 -0.40 -19.92 -1.61
CA SER A 69 0.59 -19.11 -2.31
C SER A 69 0.82 -17.78 -1.58
N GLU A 70 1.47 -17.87 -0.43
CA GLU A 70 2.39 -16.83 0.02
C GLU A 70 3.27 -16.51 -1.19
N SER A 71 3.07 -15.34 -1.79
CA SER A 71 3.92 -14.88 -2.86
C SER A 71 5.31 -14.66 -2.26
N LYS A 72 6.19 -15.67 -2.43
CA LYS A 72 7.60 -15.61 -2.02
C LYS A 72 8.13 -14.22 -2.35
N PRO A 73 8.73 -13.50 -1.39
CA PRO A 73 9.29 -12.19 -1.68
C PRO A 73 10.26 -12.38 -2.83
N VAL A 74 10.03 -11.69 -3.94
CA VAL A 74 10.99 -11.70 -5.04
C VAL A 74 12.27 -11.11 -4.46
N GLU A 75 13.31 -11.93 -4.35
CA GLU A 75 14.67 -11.50 -4.01
C GLU A 75 15.31 -10.82 -5.24
N SER A 76 14.57 -9.85 -5.77
CA SER A 76 15.15 -8.73 -6.47
C SER A 76 16.08 -8.05 -5.46
N ALA A 77 17.38 -8.18 -5.70
CA ALA A 77 18.41 -7.29 -5.17
C ALA A 77 18.35 -5.91 -5.88
N GLY A 78 17.13 -5.46 -6.20
CA GLY A 78 16.82 -4.22 -6.87
C GLY A 78 16.64 -3.09 -5.86
N THR A 79 16.78 -1.87 -6.36
CA THR A 79 16.70 -0.69 -5.50
C THR A 79 15.26 -0.40 -5.10
N GLN A 80 14.92 -0.73 -3.85
CA GLN A 80 13.62 -0.38 -3.28
C GLN A 80 13.65 1.04 -2.66
N VAL A 81 12.68 1.87 -3.05
CA VAL A 81 12.40 3.20 -2.50
C VAL A 81 11.07 3.11 -1.75
N LEU A 82 11.09 3.37 -0.45
CA LEU A 82 9.92 3.20 0.42
C LEU A 82 9.15 4.52 0.54
N VAL A 83 7.87 4.53 0.14
CA VAL A 83 7.02 5.73 0.09
C VAL A 83 6.00 5.71 1.23
N LEU A 84 6.28 6.47 2.29
CA LEU A 84 5.47 6.55 3.51
C LEU A 84 4.91 7.97 3.74
N GLY A 85 4.13 8.14 4.81
CA GLY A 85 3.41 9.37 5.11
C GLY A 85 1.93 9.12 5.41
N LEU A 86 1.28 10.09 6.06
CA LEU A 86 -0.10 9.94 6.57
C LEU A 86 -1.14 9.70 5.45
N ASP A 87 -2.36 9.31 5.85
CA ASP A 87 -3.47 9.21 4.89
C ASP A 87 -3.83 10.59 4.32
N GLY A 88 -4.37 10.64 3.11
CA GLY A 88 -4.69 11.90 2.42
C GLY A 88 -3.50 12.76 2.00
N ALA A 89 -2.25 12.44 2.39
CA ALA A 89 -1.05 13.21 2.05
C ALA A 89 -0.67 13.20 0.55
N GLY A 90 -1.30 12.35 -0.27
CA GLY A 90 -1.14 12.32 -1.73
C GLY A 90 -0.01 11.42 -2.26
N LYS A 91 0.48 10.48 -1.45
CA LYS A 91 1.51 9.47 -1.83
C LYS A 91 1.24 8.83 -3.19
N THR A 92 0.08 8.20 -3.37
CA THR A 92 -0.33 7.49 -4.57
C THR A 92 -0.31 8.39 -5.81
N SER A 93 -0.78 9.64 -5.67
CA SER A 93 -0.79 10.63 -6.74
C SER A 93 0.62 11.08 -7.13
N LEU A 94 1.51 11.30 -6.15
CA LEU A 94 2.92 11.59 -6.40
C LEU A 94 3.62 10.40 -7.06
N LEU A 95 3.41 9.17 -6.56
CA LEU A 95 4.00 7.96 -7.12
C LEU A 95 3.55 7.72 -8.58
N HIS A 96 2.27 7.92 -8.89
CA HIS A 96 1.76 7.86 -10.26
C HIS A 96 2.42 8.94 -11.16
N CYS A 97 2.65 10.15 -10.64
CA CYS A 97 3.36 11.20 -11.36
C CYS A 97 4.86 10.89 -11.58
N LEU A 98 5.57 10.41 -10.57
CA LEU A 98 6.99 10.05 -10.63
C LEU A 98 7.24 8.92 -11.66
N SER A 99 6.33 7.96 -11.75
CA SER A 99 6.42 6.79 -12.63
C SER A 99 5.91 7.04 -14.06
N THR A 100 4.76 7.69 -14.23
CA THR A 100 4.09 7.83 -15.54
C THR A 100 4.18 9.24 -16.16
N GLY A 101 4.75 10.21 -15.43
CA GLY A 101 4.89 11.60 -15.88
C GLY A 101 3.62 12.45 -15.79
N CYS A 102 2.48 11.91 -15.34
CA CYS A 102 1.20 12.64 -15.30
C CYS A 102 0.22 12.04 -14.27
N LEU A 103 -0.83 12.78 -13.89
CA LEU A 103 -1.95 12.25 -13.10
C LEU A 103 -3.25 12.28 -13.94
N LYS A 104 -3.71 11.09 -14.33
CA LYS A 104 -4.86 10.90 -15.25
C LYS A 104 -6.20 10.66 -14.53
N GLN A 105 -6.18 10.12 -13.32
CA GLN A 105 -7.37 9.67 -12.58
C GLN A 105 -7.27 10.09 -11.11
N ASP A 106 -8.40 10.07 -10.41
CA ASP A 106 -8.46 10.29 -8.96
C ASP A 106 -8.00 9.02 -8.23
N MET A 107 -7.20 9.18 -7.18
CA MET A 107 -6.64 8.06 -6.42
C MET A 107 -7.50 7.76 -5.18
N HIS A 108 -7.79 6.49 -4.93
CA HIS A 108 -8.47 6.04 -3.71
C HIS A 108 -7.46 5.74 -2.59
N PRO A 109 -7.83 5.85 -1.30
CA PRO A 109 -6.92 5.54 -0.19
C PRO A 109 -6.44 4.08 -0.19
N THR A 110 -5.12 3.90 -0.30
CA THR A 110 -4.43 2.59 -0.36
C THR A 110 -4.78 1.72 0.86
N GLN A 111 -5.42 0.57 0.63
CA GLN A 111 -5.91 -0.34 1.68
C GLN A 111 -4.87 -1.39 2.15
N GLY A 112 -3.60 -1.19 1.79
CA GLY A 112 -2.51 -2.13 2.05
C GLY A 112 -1.19 -1.54 1.55
N PHE A 113 -0.59 -2.18 0.55
CA PHE A 113 0.59 -1.68 -0.17
C PHE A 113 0.30 -1.50 -1.66
N ASN A 114 1.17 -0.76 -2.33
CA ASN A 114 1.16 -0.50 -3.77
C ASN A 114 2.61 -0.50 -4.26
N ALA A 115 2.93 -1.28 -5.30
CA ALA A 115 4.30 -1.44 -5.80
C ALA A 115 4.38 -1.03 -7.28
N VAL A 116 5.29 -0.12 -7.62
CA VAL A 116 5.45 0.43 -8.97
C VAL A 116 6.93 0.46 -9.34
N SER A 117 7.34 -0.35 -10.32
CA SER A 117 8.70 -0.33 -10.84
C SER A 117 8.88 0.70 -11.95
N ILE A 118 9.96 1.49 -11.87
CA ILE A 118 10.47 2.29 -12.99
C ILE A 118 11.68 1.56 -13.58
N ASN A 119 11.59 1.22 -14.86
CA ASN A 119 12.67 0.64 -15.65
C ASN A 119 13.22 1.69 -16.63
N ARG A 120 14.53 1.94 -16.60
CA ARG A 120 15.23 2.88 -17.50
C ARG A 120 16.60 2.31 -17.86
N GLU A 121 16.72 1.72 -19.05
CA GLU A 121 17.98 1.11 -19.51
C GLU A 121 18.50 0.10 -18.45
N ASP A 122 19.68 0.31 -17.87
CA ASP A 122 20.25 -0.57 -16.83
C ASP A 122 19.76 -0.28 -15.39
N LEU A 123 18.80 0.64 -15.23
CA LEU A 123 18.26 1.09 -13.96
C LEU A 123 16.87 0.50 -13.68
N HIS A 124 16.76 -0.20 -12.55
CA HIS A 124 15.51 -0.74 -12.01
C HIS A 124 15.30 -0.16 -10.60
N ILE A 125 14.23 0.61 -10.44
CA ILE A 125 13.81 1.17 -9.14
C ILE A 125 12.41 0.62 -8.83
N GLU A 126 12.25 -0.05 -7.68
CA GLU A 126 10.94 -0.44 -7.16
C GLU A 126 10.48 0.61 -6.13
N PHE A 127 9.37 1.28 -6.40
CA PHE A 127 8.71 2.12 -5.40
C PHE A 127 7.67 1.32 -4.65
N LEU A 128 7.83 1.19 -3.33
CA LEU A 128 6.87 0.54 -2.44
C LEU A 128 6.13 1.58 -1.60
N GLU A 129 4.89 1.88 -1.97
CA GLU A 129 3.97 2.67 -1.15
C GLU A 129 3.24 1.77 -0.14
N ILE A 130 3.06 2.28 1.09
CA ILE A 130 2.19 1.66 2.10
C ILE A 130 1.12 2.65 2.53
N GLY A 131 -0.11 2.19 2.73
CA GLY A 131 -1.25 3.02 3.13
C GLY A 131 -1.00 3.83 4.41
N GLY A 132 -1.60 5.02 4.47
CA GLY A 132 -1.37 6.01 5.54
C GLY A 132 -2.34 5.95 6.73
N LYS A 133 -3.36 5.09 6.63
CA LYS A 133 -4.35 4.85 7.69
C LYS A 133 -3.67 4.31 8.93
N GLU A 134 -4.21 4.65 10.09
CA GLU A 134 -3.63 4.31 11.39
C GLU A 134 -3.41 2.80 11.58
N GLU A 135 -4.37 1.99 11.12
CA GLU A 135 -4.32 0.52 11.02
C GLU A 135 -3.08 -0.03 10.29
N LEU A 136 -2.55 0.72 9.31
CA LEU A 136 -1.45 0.29 8.43
C LEU A 136 -0.08 0.79 8.87
N ARG A 137 -0.01 1.83 9.72
CA ARG A 137 1.27 2.40 10.20
C ARG A 137 2.16 1.41 10.96
N PRO A 138 1.63 0.47 11.79
CA PRO A 138 2.44 -0.57 12.43
C PRO A 138 3.17 -1.51 11.46
N TYR A 139 2.81 -1.53 10.17
CA TYR A 139 3.50 -2.33 9.16
C TYR A 139 4.70 -1.59 8.55
N TRP A 140 4.75 -0.26 8.61
CA TRP A 140 5.79 0.55 7.96
C TRP A 140 7.21 0.13 8.34
N GLN A 141 7.47 -0.12 9.64
CA GLN A 141 8.78 -0.54 10.14
C GLN A 141 9.29 -1.85 9.51
N LYS A 142 8.39 -2.75 9.08
CA LYS A 142 8.74 -4.07 8.52
C LYS A 142 9.44 -3.99 7.15
N TYR A 143 9.31 -2.86 6.45
CA TYR A 143 9.86 -2.67 5.11
C TYR A 143 11.08 -1.73 5.09
N MET A 144 11.39 -1.07 6.21
CA MET A 144 12.54 -0.16 6.34
C MET A 144 13.88 -0.85 5.99
N SER A 145 14.05 -2.12 6.39
CA SER A 145 15.30 -2.89 6.22
C SER A 145 15.65 -3.26 4.78
N ARG A 146 14.74 -3.06 3.81
CA ARG A 146 14.99 -3.25 2.37
C ARG A 146 15.11 -1.94 1.59
N ALA A 147 14.80 -0.80 2.21
CA ALA A 147 14.81 0.49 1.55
C ALA A 147 16.25 1.02 1.37
N LEU A 148 16.56 1.59 0.20
CA LEU A 148 17.76 2.41 0.00
C LEU A 148 17.47 3.92 0.17
N LEU A 149 16.19 4.29 0.17
CA LEU A 149 15.70 5.65 0.41
C LEU A 149 14.30 5.60 1.04
N LEU A 150 14.08 6.40 2.09
CA LEU A 150 12.74 6.72 2.59
C LEU A 150 12.24 8.02 1.94
N VAL A 151 11.16 7.94 1.18
CA VAL A 151 10.39 9.09 0.72
C VAL A 151 9.20 9.28 1.67
N PHE A 152 9.18 10.37 2.42
CA PHE A 152 8.12 10.66 3.39
C PHE A 152 7.27 11.85 2.93
N VAL A 153 6.01 11.57 2.58
CA VAL A 153 5.08 12.57 2.03
C VAL A 153 4.25 13.20 3.14
N VAL A 154 4.25 14.54 3.19
CA VAL A 154 3.51 15.34 4.18
C VAL A 154 2.56 16.29 3.46
N ASP A 155 1.33 16.40 3.97
CA ASP A 155 0.36 17.39 3.48
C ASP A 155 0.72 18.77 4.03
N SER A 156 1.45 19.58 3.26
CA SER A 156 1.87 20.91 3.70
C SER A 156 0.70 21.88 3.95
N SER A 157 -0.50 21.57 3.44
CA SER A 157 -1.73 22.36 3.65
C SER A 157 -2.52 21.97 4.91
N ASN A 158 -2.04 20.99 5.68
CA ASN A 158 -2.69 20.56 6.93
C ASN A 158 -1.70 20.50 8.12
N PRO A 159 -1.40 21.64 8.75
CA PRO A 159 -0.45 21.71 9.87
C PRO A 159 -0.90 20.97 11.14
N GLU A 160 -2.21 20.73 11.31
CA GLU A 160 -2.76 19.99 12.45
C GLU A 160 -2.23 18.54 12.49
N LEU A 161 -1.87 17.99 11.34
CA LEU A 161 -1.29 16.66 11.21
C LEU A 161 0.24 16.62 11.39
N PHE A 162 0.94 17.76 11.45
CA PHE A 162 2.40 17.80 11.58
C PHE A 162 2.92 17.10 12.86
N PRO A 163 2.30 17.21 14.05
CA PRO A 163 2.75 16.47 15.23
C PRO A 163 2.66 14.94 15.06
N VAL A 164 1.63 14.46 14.36
CA VAL A 164 1.43 13.03 14.06
C VAL A 164 2.43 12.56 12.99
N ALA A 165 2.69 13.41 11.99
CA ALA A 165 3.71 13.16 10.96
C ALA A 165 5.12 13.13 11.57
N LYS A 166 5.48 14.10 12.43
CA LYS A 166 6.75 14.13 13.17
C LYS A 166 6.93 12.84 13.97
N LYS A 167 5.93 12.48 14.80
CA LYS A 167 5.99 11.28 15.65
C LYS A 167 6.37 10.04 14.83
N HIS A 168 5.57 9.73 13.80
CA HIS A 168 5.83 8.51 13.02
C HIS A 168 7.09 8.59 12.16
N LEU A 169 7.47 9.78 11.67
CA LEU A 169 8.74 9.96 10.97
C LEU A 169 9.93 9.64 11.89
N HIS A 170 9.95 10.18 13.11
CA HIS A 170 11.02 9.92 14.07
C HIS A 170 11.03 8.46 14.56
N GLU A 171 9.86 7.84 14.75
CA GLU A 171 9.73 6.40 15.04
C GLU A 171 10.32 5.50 13.94
N LEU A 172 10.26 5.91 12.67
CA LEU A 172 10.91 5.20 11.57
C LEU A 172 12.42 5.47 11.53
N LEU A 173 12.83 6.73 11.63
CA LEU A 173 14.25 7.14 11.52
C LEU A 173 15.13 6.63 12.68
N ALA A 174 14.51 6.23 13.79
CA ALA A 174 15.16 5.54 14.89
C ALA A 174 15.50 4.06 14.60
N SER A 175 14.82 3.40 13.65
CA SER A 175 15.10 2.00 13.30
C SER A 175 16.26 1.84 12.31
N ASP A 176 16.49 2.81 11.43
CA ASP A 176 17.72 2.95 10.66
C ASP A 176 18.26 4.40 10.72
N PRO A 177 19.33 4.65 11.51
CA PRO A 177 19.98 5.97 11.60
C PRO A 177 20.66 6.46 10.32
N ARG A 178 20.96 5.59 9.35
CA ARG A 178 21.75 5.89 8.14
C ARG A 178 20.92 5.99 6.87
N LEU A 179 19.72 5.40 6.85
CA LEU A 179 18.80 5.45 5.71
C LEU A 179 18.57 6.92 5.26
N PRO A 180 18.89 7.27 3.99
CA PRO A 180 18.58 8.57 3.42
C PRO A 180 17.10 8.91 3.49
N LEU A 181 16.79 10.20 3.64
CA LEU A 181 15.44 10.72 3.79
C LEU A 181 15.17 11.81 2.74
N MET A 182 14.09 11.63 1.98
CA MET A 182 13.49 12.69 1.17
C MET A 182 12.09 13.01 1.72
N VAL A 183 11.93 14.18 2.32
CA VAL A 183 10.62 14.70 2.71
C VAL A 183 10.00 15.44 1.53
N LEU A 184 8.77 15.07 1.15
CA LEU A 184 7.99 15.76 0.14
C LEU A 184 6.89 16.57 0.82
N ALA A 185 7.08 17.89 0.88
CA ALA A 185 6.08 18.85 1.32
C ALA A 185 5.06 19.03 0.19
N ASN A 186 4.03 18.19 0.17
CA ASN A 186 3.07 18.10 -0.93
C ASN A 186 1.91 19.10 -0.76
N LYS A 187 1.19 19.37 -1.85
CA LYS A 187 0.06 20.32 -1.95
C LYS A 187 0.45 21.79 -1.74
N GLN A 188 1.66 22.16 -2.16
CA GLN A 188 2.15 23.56 -2.17
C GLN A 188 1.38 24.50 -3.11
N ASP A 189 0.38 24.00 -3.84
CA ASP A 189 -0.55 24.78 -4.66
C ASP A 189 -1.88 25.12 -3.95
N LEU A 190 -2.10 24.61 -2.74
CA LEU A 190 -3.30 24.90 -1.95
C LEU A 190 -3.10 26.12 -1.02
N PRO A 191 -4.13 26.96 -0.82
CA PRO A 191 -4.05 28.07 0.11
C PRO A 191 -3.85 27.55 1.54
N GLY A 192 -2.91 28.15 2.28
CA GLY A 192 -2.54 27.71 3.63
C GLY A 192 -1.44 26.64 3.66
N SER A 193 -0.82 26.29 2.53
CA SER A 193 0.40 25.47 2.53
C SER A 193 1.53 26.14 3.30
N CYS A 194 2.08 25.48 4.32
CA CYS A 194 3.27 25.94 5.05
C CYS A 194 4.49 26.07 4.14
N SER A 195 5.40 26.98 4.49
CA SER A 195 6.68 27.07 3.77
C SER A 195 7.58 25.87 4.09
N ILE A 196 8.61 25.71 3.26
CA ILE A 196 9.66 24.71 3.45
C ILE A 196 10.35 24.85 4.81
N THR A 197 10.56 26.09 5.28
CA THR A 197 11.16 26.36 6.60
C THR A 197 10.22 25.98 7.74
N ASP A 198 8.94 26.36 7.67
CA ASP A 198 7.98 26.05 8.74
C ASP A 198 7.80 24.53 8.90
N LEU A 199 7.78 23.80 7.78
CA LEU A 199 7.62 22.34 7.77
C LEU A 199 8.92 21.62 8.22
N HIS A 200 10.10 22.16 7.89
CA HIS A 200 11.38 21.69 8.42
C HIS A 200 11.38 21.73 9.95
N ASP A 201 10.95 22.86 10.54
CA ASP A 201 11.00 23.07 11.99
C ASP A 201 9.88 22.31 12.72
N ALA A 202 8.66 22.25 12.14
CA ALA A 202 7.52 21.53 12.71
C ALA A 202 7.69 20.00 12.71
N LEU A 203 8.39 19.44 11.71
CA LEU A 203 8.85 18.05 11.74
C LEU A 203 10.19 17.88 12.48
N SER A 204 10.82 19.00 12.84
CA SER A 204 12.14 19.14 13.47
C SER A 204 13.19 18.27 12.78
N LEU A 205 13.36 18.51 11.48
CA LEU A 205 14.27 17.73 10.64
C LEU A 205 15.75 17.94 10.99
N SER A 206 16.07 18.95 11.80
CA SER A 206 17.38 19.13 12.45
C SER A 206 17.73 18.05 13.47
N GLU A 207 16.74 17.30 13.99
CA GLU A 207 16.92 16.28 15.04
C GLU A 207 17.13 14.86 14.47
N VAL A 208 17.08 14.67 13.14
CA VAL A 208 17.06 13.32 12.51
C VAL A 208 18.42 12.61 12.45
N GLY A 209 19.48 13.25 12.91
CA GLY A 209 20.87 12.76 12.89
C GLY A 209 21.60 13.01 11.56
N ASP A 210 22.86 12.58 11.52
CA ASP A 210 23.75 12.75 10.36
C ASP A 210 23.41 11.76 9.24
N ARG A 211 22.43 12.14 8.41
CA ARG A 211 21.98 11.39 7.23
C ARG A 211 21.79 12.33 6.04
N LYS A 212 21.83 11.79 4.82
CA LYS A 212 21.41 12.54 3.61
C LYS A 212 19.92 12.90 3.75
N LEU A 213 19.63 14.19 3.88
CA LEU A 213 18.28 14.77 3.98
C LEU A 213 18.01 15.66 2.77
N PHE A 214 16.87 15.45 2.11
CA PHE A 214 16.30 16.34 1.12
C PHE A 214 14.89 16.75 1.56
N LEU A 215 14.53 18.02 1.39
CA LEU A 215 13.18 18.52 1.61
C LEU A 215 12.74 19.32 0.38
N ILE A 216 11.66 18.89 -0.27
CA ILE A 216 11.23 19.41 -1.57
C ILE A 216 9.74 19.75 -1.52
N GLY A 217 9.40 20.96 -1.97
CA GLY A 217 8.02 21.41 -2.16
C GLY A 217 7.42 20.80 -3.42
N THR A 218 6.35 20.04 -3.30
CA THR A 218 5.69 19.38 -4.43
C THR A 218 4.21 19.73 -4.52
N HIS A 219 3.67 19.63 -5.74
CA HIS A 219 2.23 19.62 -5.96
C HIS A 219 1.87 18.84 -7.23
N VAL A 220 0.67 18.26 -7.26
CA VAL A 220 0.19 17.44 -8.38
C VAL A 220 -1.17 17.95 -8.84
N LYS A 221 -1.21 18.52 -10.05
CA LYS A 221 -2.44 18.97 -10.71
C LYS A 221 -2.96 17.88 -11.65
N LYS A 222 -4.21 17.47 -11.46
CA LYS A 222 -4.91 16.50 -12.33
C LYS A 222 -4.95 17.01 -13.76
N SER A 223 -4.63 16.15 -14.73
CA SER A 223 -4.59 16.49 -16.16
C SER A 223 -3.66 17.64 -16.55
N ALA A 224 -2.66 17.98 -15.73
CA ALA A 224 -1.58 18.86 -16.15
C ALA A 224 -0.76 18.21 -17.28
N ALA A 225 -0.37 19.02 -18.28
CA ALA A 225 0.48 18.56 -19.39
C ALA A 225 1.93 18.32 -18.98
N GLU A 226 2.37 18.98 -17.90
CA GLU A 226 3.73 18.96 -17.36
C GLU A 226 3.69 18.71 -15.84
N LEU A 227 4.74 18.11 -15.30
CA LEU A 227 4.93 17.97 -13.85
C LEU A 227 5.38 19.31 -13.25
N SER A 228 5.06 19.54 -11.96
CA SER A 228 5.65 20.67 -11.23
C SER A 228 7.16 20.43 -11.04
N SER A 229 7.95 21.51 -10.99
CA SER A 229 9.42 21.42 -10.91
C SER A 229 9.87 20.52 -9.76
N GLY A 230 9.34 20.73 -8.55
CA GLY A 230 9.68 19.91 -7.38
C GLY A 230 9.37 18.41 -7.52
N VAL A 231 8.46 17.99 -8.41
CA VAL A 231 8.22 16.57 -8.71
C VAL A 231 9.24 16.03 -9.72
N LEU A 232 9.75 16.86 -10.64
CA LEU A 232 10.90 16.53 -11.49
C LEU A 232 12.19 16.48 -10.65
N ASP A 233 12.45 17.51 -9.86
CA ASP A 233 13.60 17.63 -8.95
C ASP A 233 13.65 16.42 -8.01
N ALA A 234 12.52 16.04 -7.41
CA ALA A 234 12.42 14.83 -6.57
C ALA A 234 12.71 13.55 -7.36
N ARG A 235 12.11 13.37 -8.55
CA ARG A 235 12.33 12.18 -9.40
C ARG A 235 13.81 12.03 -9.75
N ASP A 236 14.45 13.12 -10.14
CA ASP A 236 15.80 13.10 -10.68
C ASP A 236 16.84 12.99 -9.55
N LEU A 237 16.57 13.54 -8.36
CA LEU A 237 17.32 13.26 -7.13
C LEU A 237 17.16 11.81 -6.64
N ILE A 238 15.97 11.21 -6.77
CA ILE A 238 15.77 9.78 -6.46
C ILE A 238 16.63 8.95 -7.41
N ILE A 239 16.56 9.19 -8.72
CA ILE A 239 17.39 8.50 -9.72
C ILE A 239 18.87 8.64 -9.40
N GLN A 240 19.35 9.85 -9.10
CA GLN A 240 20.77 10.09 -8.76
C GLN A 240 21.18 9.32 -7.50
N MET A 241 20.42 9.42 -6.39
CA MET A 241 20.74 8.70 -5.15
C MET A 241 20.78 7.18 -5.33
N VAL A 242 19.93 6.64 -6.21
CA VAL A 242 19.94 5.21 -6.54
C VAL A 242 21.18 4.83 -7.35
N CYS A 243 21.55 5.64 -8.35
CA CYS A 243 22.79 5.42 -9.12
C CYS A 243 24.05 5.55 -8.25
N ASP A 244 24.08 6.50 -7.30
CA ASP A 244 25.16 6.69 -6.31
C ASP A 244 25.29 5.53 -5.30
N SER A 245 24.30 4.63 -5.23
CA SER A 245 24.21 3.54 -4.26
C SER A 245 24.49 2.15 -4.86
N ARG A 246 25.14 2.11 -6.04
CA ARG A 246 25.53 0.91 -6.79
C ARG A 246 27.04 0.75 -6.85
#